data_AF-A0A2H9LT87-F1
#
_entry.id   AF-A0A2H9LT87-F1
#
_cell.length_a   1.000
_cell.length_b   1.000
_cell.length_c   1.000
_cell.angle_alpha   90.00
_cell.angle_beta   90.00
_cell.angle_gamma   90.00
#
_symmetry.space_group_name_H-M   'P 1'
#
loop_
_entity.id
_entity.type
_entity.pdbx_description
1 polymer ?
#
loop_
_entity_poly.entity_id
_entity_poly.type
_entity_poly.pdbx_seq_one_letter_code
_entity_poly.pdbx_strand_id
1 'polypeptide(L)'
;MNYANLKILGITLPIGHIDKYHDDGFVESILKHSLELNKKYGKTNSDCDIKACKRAVGTSYRVCINHRIFYYHIFYVKQPIESANIFVRAHEETHALNAFEQLDTLAEKLLEEQRVKINFKEIDESEVIANLGSLYALYARGIPQSEIEWLYTMYGNDDSGTTAKRIYKQFELPRKRFFLF
;
A
#
# COMPACT_ATOMS: atom_id res chain seq x y z
N MET A 1 10.62 -10.88 -18.50
CA MET A 1 10.21 -9.71 -17.71
C MET A 1 9.15 -10.19 -16.73
N ASN A 2 9.39 -10.06 -15.43
CA ASN A 2 8.49 -10.55 -14.39
C ASN A 2 7.41 -9.49 -14.10
N TYR A 3 6.18 -9.94 -13.81
CA TYR A 3 5.04 -9.07 -13.53
C TYR A 3 4.52 -9.31 -12.10
N ALA A 4 4.01 -8.24 -11.48
CA ALA A 4 3.22 -8.30 -10.26
C ALA A 4 1.75 -8.09 -10.59
N ASN A 5 0.88 -8.80 -9.87
CA ASN A 5 -0.55 -8.54 -9.83
C ASN A 5 -0.89 -7.98 -8.45
N LEU A 6 -1.08 -6.67 -8.37
CA LEU A 6 -1.53 -5.95 -7.17
C LEU A 6 -3.05 -5.99 -7.17
N LYS A 7 -3.59 -7.06 -6.60
CA LYS A 7 -4.99 -7.47 -6.76
C LYS A 7 -5.96 -6.47 -6.13
N ILE A 8 -5.61 -5.87 -4.99
CA ILE A 8 -6.47 -4.91 -4.31
C ILE A 8 -6.47 -3.56 -5.04
N LEU A 9 -5.34 -3.12 -5.57
CA LEU A 9 -5.27 -1.94 -6.43
C LEU A 9 -5.81 -2.20 -7.85
N GLY A 10 -5.97 -3.47 -8.27
CA GLY A 10 -6.40 -3.80 -9.62
C GLY A 10 -5.37 -3.40 -10.68
N ILE A 11 -4.08 -3.52 -10.35
CA ILE A 11 -2.95 -3.13 -11.19
C ILE A 11 -2.11 -4.36 -11.52
N THR A 12 -1.82 -4.57 -12.80
CA THR A 12 -0.85 -5.59 -13.26
C THR A 12 0.23 -4.92 -14.09
N LEU A 13 1.48 -5.06 -13.66
CA LEU A 13 2.62 -4.30 -14.22
C LEU A 13 3.95 -5.04 -14.02
N PRO A 14 5.00 -4.67 -14.76
CA PRO A 14 6.33 -5.25 -14.56
C PRO A 14 6.98 -4.82 -13.24
N ILE A 15 7.69 -5.72 -12.57
CA ILE A 15 8.34 -5.45 -11.26
C ILE A 15 9.67 -4.67 -11.35
N GLY A 16 9.93 -4.01 -12.47
CA GLY A 16 11.13 -3.20 -12.69
C GLY A 16 12.43 -3.97 -12.48
N HIS A 17 13.28 -3.45 -11.60
CA HIS A 17 14.63 -3.95 -11.32
C HIS A 17 14.68 -5.10 -10.29
N ILE A 18 13.55 -5.45 -9.70
CA ILE A 18 13.42 -6.50 -8.68
C ILE A 18 13.42 -7.86 -9.35
N ASP A 19 14.16 -8.83 -8.80
CA ASP A 19 14.24 -10.16 -9.40
C ASP A 19 12.95 -10.98 -9.15
N LYS A 20 12.44 -10.95 -7.91
CA LYS A 20 11.20 -11.66 -7.53
C LYS A 20 10.33 -10.86 -6.56
N TYR A 21 9.04 -10.87 -6.84
CA TYR A 21 7.99 -10.32 -5.99
C TYR A 21 7.09 -11.44 -5.46
N HIS A 22 6.67 -11.31 -4.21
CA HIS A 22 5.75 -12.21 -3.53
C HIS A 22 4.69 -11.41 -2.77
N ASP A 23 3.41 -11.67 -3.05
CA ASP A 23 2.33 -11.39 -2.11
C ASP A 23 2.10 -12.69 -1.33
N ASP A 24 2.62 -12.76 -0.09
CA ASP A 24 2.50 -13.96 0.74
C ASP A 24 1.10 -14.09 1.36
N GLY A 25 0.24 -13.08 1.18
CA GLY A 25 -1.14 -13.13 1.66
C GLY A 25 -1.27 -12.88 3.16
N PHE A 26 -2.31 -13.51 3.74
CA PHE A 26 -2.58 -13.42 5.17
C PHE A 26 -1.66 -14.35 5.98
N VAL A 27 -0.99 -13.79 6.98
CA VAL A 27 -0.14 -14.52 7.92
C VAL A 27 -0.67 -14.40 9.35
N GLU A 28 -0.34 -15.38 10.19
CA GLU A 28 -0.76 -15.37 11.61
C GLU A 28 -0.07 -14.26 12.42
N SER A 29 1.19 -13.96 12.08
CA SER A 29 2.01 -12.98 12.80
C SER A 29 3.06 -12.40 11.88
N ILE A 30 3.10 -11.07 11.79
CA ILE A 30 4.13 -10.32 11.05
C ILE A 30 5.53 -10.69 11.54
N LEU A 31 5.73 -10.72 12.87
CA LEU A 31 7.02 -11.07 13.45
C LEU A 31 7.45 -12.50 13.11
N LYS A 32 6.57 -13.48 13.31
CA LYS A 32 6.89 -14.90 13.03
C LYS A 32 7.28 -15.09 11.57
N HIS A 33 6.47 -14.56 10.65
CA HIS A 33 6.74 -14.65 9.21
C HIS A 33 8.03 -13.93 8.80
N SER A 34 8.31 -12.76 9.38
CA SER A 34 9.58 -12.04 9.13
C SER A 34 10.80 -12.85 9.57
N LEU A 35 10.72 -13.52 10.72
CA LEU A 35 11.80 -14.40 11.21
C LEU A 35 11.98 -15.64 10.32
N GLU A 36 10.87 -16.21 9.80
CA GLU A 36 10.91 -17.30 8.83
C GLU A 36 11.58 -16.86 7.51
N LEU A 37 11.27 -15.65 7.01
CA LEU A 37 11.94 -15.08 5.84
C LEU A 37 13.42 -14.79 6.10
N ASN A 38 13.79 -14.30 7.29
CA ASN A 38 15.20 -14.14 7.67
C ASN A 38 15.95 -15.47 7.60
N LYS A 39 15.39 -16.54 8.17
CA LYS A 39 15.96 -17.88 8.08
C LYS A 39 16.07 -18.35 6.63
N LYS A 40 15.02 -18.15 5.82
CA LYS A 40 14.97 -18.54 4.40
C LYS A 40 16.06 -17.86 3.57
N TYR A 41 16.33 -16.58 3.82
CA TYR A 41 17.27 -15.77 3.04
C TYR A 41 18.63 -15.59 3.72
N GLY A 42 18.92 -16.35 4.79
CA GLY A 42 20.21 -16.31 5.49
C GLY A 42 20.52 -14.97 6.17
N LYS A 43 19.49 -14.19 6.53
CA LYS A 43 19.64 -12.94 7.28
C LYS A 43 19.66 -13.17 8.79
N THR A 44 20.22 -12.21 9.51
CA THR A 44 20.26 -12.23 10.97
C THR A 44 18.96 -11.74 11.57
N ASN A 45 18.56 -12.28 12.73
CA ASN A 45 17.34 -11.84 13.42
C ASN A 45 17.41 -10.40 13.95
N SER A 46 18.61 -9.81 14.03
CA SER A 46 18.82 -8.39 14.35
C SER A 46 18.28 -7.43 13.30
N ASP A 47 17.97 -7.92 12.09
CA ASP A 47 17.44 -7.11 10.99
C ASP A 47 15.92 -6.87 11.11
N CYS A 48 15.26 -7.45 12.12
CA CYS A 48 13.84 -7.31 12.37
C CYS A 48 13.60 -6.38 13.56
N ASP A 49 12.94 -5.23 13.35
CA ASP A 49 12.43 -4.43 14.47
C ASP A 49 11.27 -5.18 15.13
N ILE A 50 11.59 -5.91 16.19
CA ILE A 50 10.65 -6.74 16.94
C ILE A 50 9.49 -5.89 17.49
N LYS A 51 9.74 -4.64 17.91
CA LYS A 51 8.69 -3.80 18.49
C LYS A 51 7.71 -3.34 17.41
N ALA A 52 8.22 -2.92 16.26
CA ALA A 52 7.40 -2.55 15.12
C ALA A 52 6.57 -3.75 14.61
N CYS A 53 7.21 -4.90 14.41
CA CYS A 53 6.56 -6.10 13.87
C CYS A 53 5.46 -6.67 14.78
N LYS A 54 5.53 -6.44 16.09
CA LYS A 54 4.47 -6.89 17.02
C LYS A 54 3.18 -6.08 16.93
N ARG A 55 3.25 -4.84 16.46
CA ARG A 55 2.11 -3.93 16.37
C ARG A 55 1.58 -3.76 14.94
N ALA A 56 2.42 -4.06 13.96
CA ALA A 56 2.08 -3.96 12.55
C ALA A 56 0.95 -4.95 12.18
N VAL A 57 0.01 -4.47 11.36
CA VAL A 57 -1.06 -5.27 10.76
C VAL A 57 -0.75 -5.67 9.31
N GLY A 58 0.28 -5.06 8.71
CA GLY A 58 0.85 -5.36 7.40
C GLY A 58 2.32 -4.95 7.39
N THR A 59 3.12 -5.53 6.49
CA THR A 59 4.48 -5.04 6.23
C THR A 59 5.01 -5.52 4.88
N SER A 60 6.14 -4.93 4.50
CA SER A 60 6.99 -5.39 3.41
C SER A 60 8.33 -5.93 3.93
N TYR A 61 8.85 -6.96 3.27
CA TYR A 61 10.16 -7.53 3.53
C TYR A 61 10.99 -7.53 2.25
N ARG A 62 12.18 -6.95 2.31
CA ARG A 62 13.09 -6.84 1.16
C ARG A 62 14.42 -7.51 1.41
N VAL A 63 14.95 -8.25 0.46
CA VAL A 63 16.34 -8.74 0.46
C VAL A 63 17.16 -7.86 -0.48
N CYS A 64 18.18 -7.19 0.06
CA CYS A 64 19.05 -6.31 -0.71
C CYS A 64 20.47 -6.85 -0.73
N ILE A 65 21.12 -6.85 -1.90
CA ILE A 65 22.55 -7.15 -2.07
C ILE A 65 23.14 -6.03 -2.94
N ASN A 66 24.22 -5.40 -2.50
CA ASN A 66 24.88 -4.29 -3.22
C ASN A 66 23.88 -3.19 -3.65
N HIS A 67 23.03 -2.75 -2.72
CA HIS A 67 21.97 -1.73 -2.95
C HIS A 67 20.87 -2.09 -3.94
N ARG A 68 20.86 -3.31 -4.51
CA ARG A 68 19.79 -3.80 -5.37
C ARG A 68 18.82 -4.69 -4.58
N ILE A 69 17.51 -4.52 -4.79
CA ILE A 69 16.48 -5.39 -4.22
C ILE A 69 16.35 -6.64 -5.08
N PHE A 70 16.58 -7.81 -4.48
CA PHE A 70 16.44 -9.11 -5.15
C PHE A 70 15.06 -9.72 -4.91
N TYR A 71 14.61 -9.72 -3.65
CA TYR A 71 13.32 -10.29 -3.26
C TYR A 71 12.51 -9.21 -2.54
N TYR A 72 11.25 -9.06 -2.92
CA TYR A 72 10.31 -8.18 -2.26
C TYR A 72 9.04 -8.96 -1.90
N HIS A 73 8.72 -8.99 -0.62
CA HIS A 73 7.55 -9.65 -0.07
C HIS A 73 6.62 -8.61 0.53
N ILE A 74 5.32 -8.80 0.39
CA ILE A 74 4.31 -8.15 1.22
C ILE A 74 3.47 -9.22 1.92
N PHE A 75 3.04 -8.92 3.14
CA PHE A 75 2.17 -9.79 3.92
C PHE A 75 1.43 -9.03 5.01
N TYR A 76 0.33 -9.61 5.46
CA TYR A 76 -0.63 -8.89 6.31
C TYR A 76 -1.35 -9.83 7.28
N VAL A 77 -1.79 -9.29 8.41
CA VAL A 77 -2.62 -10.01 9.39
C VAL A 77 -4.09 -9.81 9.02
N LYS A 78 -4.86 -10.89 9.01
CA LYS A 78 -6.29 -10.83 8.67
C LYS A 78 -7.06 -10.02 9.71
N GLN A 79 -7.78 -9.02 9.25
CA GLN A 79 -8.65 -8.16 10.05
C GLN A 79 -10.08 -8.72 10.11
N PRO A 80 -10.86 -8.36 11.16
CA PRO A 80 -12.21 -8.90 11.35
C PRO A 80 -13.22 -8.53 10.26
N ILE A 81 -13.01 -7.39 9.59
CA ILE A 81 -13.92 -6.89 8.55
C ILE A 81 -13.20 -6.72 7.22
N GLU A 82 -13.95 -6.86 6.12
CA GLU A 82 -13.38 -6.88 4.77
C GLU A 82 -12.79 -5.53 4.35
N SER A 83 -13.40 -4.42 4.75
CA SER A 83 -12.90 -3.08 4.45
C SER A 83 -11.54 -2.81 5.12
N ALA A 84 -11.32 -3.32 6.33
CA ALA A 84 -10.02 -3.28 7.00
C ALA A 84 -8.98 -4.15 6.27
N ASN A 85 -9.37 -5.32 5.77
CA ASN A 85 -8.50 -6.14 4.93
C ASN A 85 -8.13 -5.42 3.62
N ILE A 86 -9.08 -4.75 2.97
CA ILE A 86 -8.83 -3.93 1.78
C ILE A 86 -7.86 -2.79 2.12
N PHE A 87 -8.09 -2.07 3.22
CA PHE A 87 -7.25 -0.96 3.67
C PHE A 87 -5.78 -1.38 3.83
N VAL A 88 -5.52 -2.43 4.61
CA VAL A 88 -4.16 -2.90 4.91
C VAL A 88 -3.48 -3.44 3.65
N ARG A 89 -4.20 -4.23 2.85
CA ARG A 89 -3.60 -4.82 1.64
C ARG A 89 -3.27 -3.79 0.58
N ALA A 90 -4.16 -2.81 0.37
CA ALA A 90 -3.90 -1.70 -0.55
C ALA A 90 -2.68 -0.88 -0.12
N HIS A 91 -2.49 -0.69 1.19
CA HIS A 91 -1.34 0.00 1.76
C HIS A 91 -0.03 -0.70 1.36
N GLU A 92 0.07 -2.01 1.63
CA GLU A 92 1.26 -2.79 1.31
C GLU A 92 1.48 -2.97 -0.20
N GLU A 93 0.41 -3.16 -0.98
CA GLU A 93 0.51 -3.18 -2.45
C GLU A 93 1.04 -1.85 -3.00
N THR A 94 0.75 -0.72 -2.33
CA THR A 94 1.27 0.58 -2.74
C THR A 94 2.75 0.76 -2.35
N HIS A 95 3.20 0.20 -1.23
CA HIS A 95 4.64 0.10 -0.96
C HIS A 95 5.36 -0.75 -2.01
N ALA A 96 4.78 -1.87 -2.43
CA ALA A 96 5.31 -2.68 -3.53
C ALA A 96 5.36 -1.87 -4.83
N LEU A 97 4.30 -1.15 -5.16
CA LEU A 97 4.24 -0.28 -6.33
C LEU A 97 5.35 0.79 -6.33
N ASN A 98 5.60 1.40 -5.17
CA ASN A 98 6.69 2.34 -4.98
C ASN A 98 8.06 1.67 -5.19
N ALA A 99 8.25 0.46 -4.65
CA ALA A 99 9.48 -0.30 -4.84
C ALA A 99 9.72 -0.71 -6.31
N PHE A 100 8.68 -0.82 -7.13
CA PHE A 100 8.78 -1.05 -8.57
C PHE A 100 9.05 0.22 -9.38
N GLU A 101 9.04 1.40 -8.75
CA GLU A 101 9.13 2.71 -9.41
C GLU A 101 7.95 2.96 -10.39
N GLN A 102 6.75 2.50 -10.04
CA GLN A 102 5.55 2.57 -10.89
C GLN A 102 4.38 3.35 -10.26
N LEU A 103 4.66 4.30 -9.36
CA LEU A 103 3.62 5.10 -8.71
C LEU A 103 2.78 5.92 -9.71
N ASP A 104 3.34 6.27 -10.87
CA ASP A 104 2.62 6.99 -11.93
C ASP A 104 1.38 6.19 -12.40
N THR A 105 1.40 4.86 -12.37
CA THR A 105 0.23 4.02 -12.70
C THR A 105 -0.92 4.19 -11.69
N LEU A 106 -0.62 4.37 -10.40
CA LEU A 106 -1.66 4.67 -9.41
C LEU A 106 -2.19 6.11 -9.57
N ALA A 107 -1.33 7.06 -9.96
CA ALA A 107 -1.74 8.43 -10.21
C ALA A 107 -2.70 8.53 -11.40
N GLU A 108 -2.44 7.78 -12.46
CA GLU A 108 -3.35 7.64 -13.62
C GLU A 108 -4.71 7.11 -13.19
N LYS A 109 -4.77 6.03 -12.41
CA LYS A 109 -6.03 5.45 -11.90
C LYS A 109 -6.80 6.41 -10.98
N LEU A 110 -6.11 7.09 -10.07
CA LEU A 110 -6.71 8.12 -9.22
C LEU A 110 -7.36 9.23 -10.05
N LEU A 111 -6.69 9.65 -11.14
CA LEU A 111 -7.22 10.67 -12.04
C LEU A 111 -8.43 10.16 -12.83
N GLU A 112 -8.33 9.00 -13.45
CA GLU A 112 -9.35 8.44 -14.34
C GLU A 112 -10.61 8.00 -13.59
N GLU A 113 -10.44 7.28 -12.48
CA GLU A 113 -11.54 6.63 -11.76
C GLU A 113 -12.13 7.53 -10.67
N GLN A 114 -11.30 8.42 -10.09
CA GLN A 114 -11.67 9.20 -8.91
C GLN A 114 -11.50 10.72 -9.08
N ARG A 115 -11.03 11.17 -10.25
CA ARG A 115 -10.78 12.59 -10.55
C ARG A 115 -9.82 13.25 -9.57
N VAL A 116 -8.89 12.49 -9.00
CA VAL A 116 -7.86 12.97 -8.07
C VAL A 116 -6.54 13.10 -8.82
N LYS A 117 -6.05 14.33 -9.02
CA LYS A 117 -4.80 14.57 -9.75
C LYS A 117 -3.64 14.72 -8.78
N ILE A 118 -2.80 13.70 -8.67
CA ILE A 118 -1.65 13.68 -7.75
C ILE A 118 -0.34 13.50 -8.51
N ASN A 119 0.71 14.19 -8.06
CA ASN A 119 2.09 13.94 -8.44
C ASN A 119 2.82 13.33 -7.23
N PHE A 120 3.08 12.02 -7.26
CA PHE A 120 3.72 11.35 -6.12
C PHE A 120 5.18 11.78 -5.88
N LYS A 121 5.84 12.41 -6.88
CA LYS A 121 7.20 12.95 -6.73
C LYS A 121 7.28 14.17 -5.82
N GLU A 122 6.13 14.78 -5.49
CA GLU A 122 6.02 15.93 -4.58
C GLU A 122 5.65 15.50 -3.14
N ILE A 123 5.57 14.20 -2.87
CA ILE A 123 5.21 13.65 -1.56
C ILE A 123 6.39 12.85 -1.04
N ASP A 124 7.08 13.37 -0.03
CA ASP A 124 8.30 12.75 0.51
C ASP A 124 8.02 11.58 1.49
N GLU A 125 6.78 11.46 1.97
CA GLU A 125 6.41 10.47 2.99
C GLU A 125 5.82 9.21 2.37
N SER A 126 6.59 8.11 2.36
CA SER A 126 6.15 6.80 1.83
C SER A 126 4.86 6.28 2.46
N GLU A 127 4.64 6.52 3.76
CA GLU A 127 3.41 6.11 4.47
C GLU A 127 2.18 6.91 3.99
N VAL A 128 2.37 8.19 3.65
CA VAL A 128 1.31 9.03 3.07
C VAL A 128 0.92 8.49 1.70
N ILE A 129 1.91 8.12 0.88
CA ILE A 129 1.68 7.50 -0.43
C ILE A 129 0.93 6.18 -0.29
N ALA A 130 1.35 5.31 0.62
CA ALA A 130 0.69 4.03 0.86
C ALA A 130 -0.77 4.22 1.31
N ASN A 131 -1.02 5.20 2.18
CA ASN A 131 -2.36 5.59 2.58
C ASN A 131 -3.20 6.15 1.42
N LEU A 132 -2.63 6.86 0.45
CA LEU A 132 -3.37 7.28 -0.75
C LEU A 132 -3.83 6.08 -1.58
N GLY A 133 -3.03 5.01 -1.65
CA GLY A 133 -3.43 3.74 -2.25
C GLY A 133 -4.58 3.06 -1.52
N SER A 134 -4.58 3.08 -0.18
CA SER A 134 -5.73 2.61 0.61
C SER A 134 -7.00 3.42 0.34
N LEU A 135 -6.92 4.76 0.27
CA LEU A 135 -8.06 5.60 -0.11
C LEU A 135 -8.58 5.20 -1.49
N TYR A 136 -7.69 5.09 -2.48
CA TYR A 136 -8.05 4.67 -3.83
C TYR A 136 -8.83 3.34 -3.80
N ALA A 137 -8.30 2.31 -3.15
CA ALA A 137 -8.92 0.99 -3.13
C ALA A 137 -10.29 0.97 -2.42
N LEU A 138 -10.46 1.77 -1.37
CA LEU A 138 -11.71 1.88 -0.61
C LEU A 138 -12.78 2.63 -1.41
N TYR A 139 -12.45 3.78 -2.00
CA TYR A 139 -13.40 4.54 -2.82
C TYR A 139 -13.80 3.78 -4.09
N ALA A 140 -12.86 3.09 -4.75
CA ALA A 140 -13.14 2.27 -5.93
C ALA A 140 -14.14 1.13 -5.64
N ARG A 141 -14.27 0.73 -4.38
CA ARG A 141 -15.21 -0.31 -3.91
C ARG A 141 -16.48 0.26 -3.28
N GLY A 142 -16.66 1.58 -3.28
CA GLY A 142 -17.85 2.22 -2.72
C GLY A 142 -17.97 2.10 -1.21
N ILE A 143 -16.86 1.94 -0.48
CA ILE A 143 -16.88 1.91 0.99
C ILE A 143 -17.38 3.27 1.51
N PRO A 144 -18.33 3.31 2.47
CA PRO A 144 -18.88 4.56 2.97
C PRO A 144 -17.83 5.47 3.61
N GLN A 145 -17.96 6.78 3.42
CA GLN A 145 -17.04 7.78 3.98
C GLN A 145 -16.84 7.63 5.50
N SER A 146 -17.91 7.37 6.24
CA SER A 146 -17.86 7.18 7.70
C SER A 146 -17.01 5.96 8.10
N GLU A 147 -17.04 4.90 7.28
CA GLU A 147 -16.25 3.71 7.51
C GLU A 147 -14.77 3.93 7.13
N ILE A 148 -14.51 4.67 6.04
CA ILE A 148 -13.16 5.12 5.70
C ILE A 148 -12.57 5.96 6.86
N GLU A 149 -13.33 6.91 7.40
CA GLU A 149 -12.89 7.74 8.53
C GLU A 149 -12.60 6.92 9.80
N TRP A 150 -13.43 5.91 10.08
CA TRP A 150 -13.19 4.97 11.17
C TRP A 150 -11.91 4.15 10.95
N LEU A 151 -11.70 3.62 9.73
CA LEU A 151 -10.50 2.85 9.39
C LEU A 151 -9.21 3.66 9.61
N TYR A 152 -9.19 4.93 9.19
CA TYR A 152 -8.02 5.79 9.42
C TYR A 152 -7.78 6.14 10.89
N THR A 153 -8.83 6.14 11.72
CA THR A 153 -8.68 6.32 13.18
C THR A 153 -8.13 5.06 13.84
N MET A 154 -8.48 3.88 13.31
CA MET A 154 -8.10 2.60 13.91
C MET A 154 -6.75 2.06 13.43
N TYR A 155 -6.43 2.31 12.16
CA TYR A 155 -5.30 1.66 11.46
C TYR A 155 -4.37 2.65 10.76
N GLY A 156 -4.78 3.91 10.60
CA GLY A 156 -3.91 4.93 10.02
C GLY A 156 -2.81 5.30 11.02
N ASN A 157 -1.55 5.36 10.55
CA ASN A 157 -0.49 6.04 11.30
C ASN A 157 -0.91 7.52 11.42
N ASP A 158 -1.32 7.97 12.61
CA ASP A 158 -2.18 9.16 12.83
C ASP A 158 -1.83 10.38 11.95
N ASP A 159 -0.56 10.76 11.87
CA ASP A 159 -0.09 11.91 11.08
C ASP A 159 -0.13 11.65 9.56
N SER A 160 0.36 10.48 9.11
CA SER A 160 0.40 10.12 7.69
C SER A 160 -0.99 9.90 7.10
N GLY A 161 -1.89 9.28 7.87
CA GLY A 161 -3.27 9.03 7.45
C GLY A 161 -4.08 10.33 7.36
N THR A 162 -3.87 11.24 8.31
CA THR A 162 -4.46 12.58 8.27
C THR A 162 -3.95 13.38 7.07
N THR A 163 -2.65 13.34 6.80
CA THR A 163 -2.04 14.02 5.66
C THR A 163 -2.54 13.46 4.32
N ALA A 164 -2.62 12.14 4.17
CA ALA A 164 -3.15 11.49 2.97
C ALA A 164 -4.60 11.91 2.68
N LYS A 165 -5.48 11.91 3.70
CA LYS A 165 -6.87 12.39 3.56
C LYS A 165 -6.94 13.85 3.12
N ARG A 166 -6.06 14.71 3.66
CA ARG A 166 -6.00 16.13 3.29
C ARG A 166 -5.57 16.31 1.83
N ILE A 167 -4.51 15.61 1.41
CA ILE A 167 -4.02 15.61 0.02
C ILE A 167 -5.15 15.15 -0.91
N TYR A 168 -5.75 13.99 -0.63
CA TYR A 168 -6.81 13.43 -1.45
C TYR A 168 -7.95 14.44 -1.70
N LYS A 169 -8.44 15.10 -0.63
CA LYS A 169 -9.50 16.12 -0.73
C LYS A 169 -9.07 17.38 -1.48
N GLN A 170 -7.82 17.81 -1.31
CA GLN A 170 -7.30 19.02 -1.97
C GLN A 170 -7.18 18.85 -3.49
N PHE A 171 -6.88 17.64 -3.95
CA PHE A 171 -6.64 17.35 -5.37
C PHE A 171 -7.83 16.73 -6.09
N GLU A 172 -8.97 16.56 -5.41
CA GLU A 172 -10.21 16.10 -6.02
C GLU A 172 -10.82 17.17 -6.93
N LEU A 173 -11.00 16.84 -8.21
CA LEU A 173 -11.54 17.76 -9.20
C LEU A 173 -13.08 17.78 -9.14
N PRO A 174 -13.72 18.97 -9.17
CA PRO A 174 -15.16 19.09 -9.08
C PRO A 174 -15.85 18.33 -10.22
N ARG A 175 -16.96 17.66 -9.91
CA ARG A 175 -17.83 17.06 -10.94
C ARG A 175 -18.52 18.19 -11.69
N LYS A 176 -18.28 18.31 -13.02
CA LYS A 176 -19.08 19.23 -13.85
C LYS A 176 -20.53 18.79 -13.73
N ARG A 177 -21.40 19.64 -13.17
CA ARG A 177 -22.85 19.48 -13.31
C ARG A 177 -23.16 19.64 -14.78
N PHE A 178 -23.41 18.54 -15.48
CA PHE A 178 -24.15 18.61 -16.72
C PHE A 178 -25.57 18.98 -16.34
N PHE A 179 -25.90 20.27 -16.43
CA PHE A 179 -27.28 20.67 -16.61
C PHE A 179 -27.68 20.17 -18.00
N LEU A 180 -28.41 19.06 -18.02
CA LEU A 180 -29.24 18.72 -19.17
C LEU A 180 -30.31 19.81 -19.24
N PHE A 181 -30.12 20.77 -20.16
CA PHE A 181 -31.17 21.68 -20.62
C PHE A 181 -32.04 20.96 -21.64
#